data_AF-A0A7U7I9S3-F1
#
_entry.id   AF-A0A7U7I9S3-F1
#
_cell.length_a   1.000
_cell.length_b   1.000
_cell.length_c   1.000
_cell.angle_alpha   90.00
_cell.angle_beta   90.00
_cell.angle_gamma   90.00
#
_symmetry.space_group_name_H-M   'P 1'
#
loop_
_entity.id
_entity.type
_entity.pdbx_description
1 polymer ?
#
loop_
_entity_poly.entity_id
_entity_poly.type
_entity_poly.pdbx_seq_one_letter_code
_entity_poly.pdbx_strand_id
1 'polypeptide(L)'
;MMTRMLRAGALAGLVLLAGCATATIGKPFPANNVALLRTGISTTAEARSLLGEPHQVQTNQFGETWYIWQYIRSDATAGLVSTNVQTSHQQAILAFGPDGRLLRAQQLINVPAPIAQAPAQAVPATSAQPGAVKSQEQQLQELQSTPMSYEEYQRRYREIMGQ
;
A
#
# COMPACT_ATOMS: atom_id res chain seq x y z
N MET A 1 -10.90 65.51 -31.73
CA MET A 1 -12.08 64.87 -31.09
C MET A 1 -11.60 63.52 -30.54
N MET A 2 -11.06 63.36 -29.33
CA MET A 2 -11.39 63.82 -27.97
C MET A 2 -12.66 63.17 -27.39
N THR A 3 -12.53 62.00 -26.77
CA THR A 3 -13.36 61.52 -25.64
C THR A 3 -12.55 60.47 -24.87
N ARG A 4 -11.70 60.92 -23.94
CA ARG A 4 -11.90 60.93 -22.47
C ARG A 4 -11.51 59.62 -21.78
N MET A 5 -10.38 59.70 -21.07
CA MET A 5 -10.01 58.90 -19.91
C MET A 5 -11.19 58.75 -18.94
N LEU A 6 -11.36 57.54 -18.39
CA LEU A 6 -11.97 57.36 -17.08
C LEU A 6 -11.08 56.43 -16.25
N ARG A 7 -10.29 57.03 -15.36
CA ARG A 7 -9.68 56.36 -14.20
C ARG A 7 -10.73 56.34 -13.08
N ALA A 8 -10.70 55.27 -12.28
CA ALA A 8 -11.10 55.15 -10.87
C ALA A 8 -12.21 54.13 -10.60
N GLY A 9 -11.89 53.18 -9.71
CA GLY A 9 -12.84 52.73 -8.70
C GLY A 9 -13.34 51.29 -8.82
N ALA A 10 -12.46 50.30 -8.55
CA ALA A 10 -12.87 49.08 -7.85
C ALA A 10 -11.63 48.39 -7.27
N LEU A 11 -11.27 48.74 -6.03
CA LEU A 11 -10.62 47.83 -5.10
C LEU A 11 -11.61 46.67 -4.86
N ALA A 12 -11.68 45.71 -5.79
CA ALA A 12 -12.41 44.47 -5.59
C ALA A 12 -11.57 43.58 -4.67
N GLY A 13 -12.05 43.41 -3.44
CA GLY A 13 -11.35 42.77 -2.34
C GLY A 13 -10.77 41.41 -2.71
N LEU A 14 -9.47 41.28 -2.41
CA LEU A 14 -8.75 40.02 -2.35
C LEU A 14 -9.29 39.23 -1.15
N VAL A 15 -10.43 38.54 -1.32
CA VAL A 15 -10.91 37.55 -0.36
C VAL A 15 -9.89 36.41 -0.40
N LEU A 16 -8.98 36.41 0.56
CA LEU A 16 -8.07 35.29 0.84
C LEU A 16 -8.95 34.07 1.16
N LEU A 17 -9.14 33.24 0.15
CA LEU A 17 -9.76 31.92 0.27
C LEU A 17 -8.86 31.06 1.16
N ALA A 18 -9.02 31.17 2.48
CA ALA A 18 -8.57 30.16 3.42
C ALA A 18 -9.47 28.93 3.25
N GLY A 19 -9.26 28.21 2.15
CA GLY A 19 -10.02 27.02 1.80
C GLY A 19 -9.44 25.80 2.53
N CYS A 20 -10.25 25.19 3.40
CA CYS A 20 -9.98 23.82 3.84
C CYS A 20 -10.37 22.88 2.70
N ALA A 21 -9.39 22.26 2.04
CA ALA A 21 -9.67 21.24 1.04
C ALA A 21 -9.64 19.87 1.72
N THR A 22 -10.72 19.10 1.60
CA THR A 22 -10.74 17.69 2.02
C THR A 22 -10.97 16.83 0.79
N ALA A 23 -10.02 15.98 0.47
CA ALA A 23 -10.15 14.95 -0.54
C ALA A 23 -10.39 13.60 0.15
N THR A 24 -11.32 12.80 -0.38
CA THR A 24 -11.60 11.46 0.15
C THR A 24 -11.80 10.47 -0.99
N ILE A 25 -11.19 9.30 -0.86
CA ILE A 25 -11.33 8.17 -1.78
C ILE A 25 -11.85 6.98 -1.00
N GLY A 26 -12.91 6.34 -1.51
CA GLY A 26 -13.53 5.18 -0.89
C GLY A 26 -14.31 5.50 0.39
N LYS A 27 -14.55 4.47 1.20
CA LYS A 27 -15.34 4.56 2.44
C LYS A 27 -14.52 4.03 3.61
N PRO A 28 -14.64 4.63 4.81
CA PRO A 28 -13.98 4.10 5.99
C PRO A 28 -14.49 2.67 6.24
N PHE A 29 -13.57 1.77 6.58
CA PHE A 29 -13.88 0.38 6.87
C PHE A 29 -13.14 -0.03 8.15
N PRO A 30 -13.67 -1.01 8.92
CA PRO A 30 -13.02 -1.48 10.14
C PRO A 30 -11.79 -2.33 9.80
N ALA A 31 -10.68 -1.66 9.46
CA ALA A 31 -9.41 -2.25 9.06
C ALA A 31 -8.92 -3.34 10.03
N ASN A 32 -9.12 -3.16 11.34
CA ASN A 32 -8.70 -4.13 12.35
C ASN A 32 -9.41 -5.49 12.21
N ASN A 33 -10.60 -5.54 11.63
CA ASN A 33 -11.34 -6.78 11.41
C ASN A 33 -10.69 -7.67 10.34
N VAL A 34 -9.75 -7.15 9.54
CA VAL A 34 -8.98 -7.98 8.60
C VAL A 34 -8.20 -9.07 9.34
N ALA A 35 -7.75 -8.80 10.57
CA ALA A 35 -7.07 -9.78 11.42
C ALA A 35 -7.97 -10.93 11.88
N LEU A 36 -9.29 -10.78 11.78
CA LEU A 36 -10.25 -11.84 12.12
C LEU A 36 -10.41 -12.85 10.98
N LEU A 37 -10.10 -12.44 9.76
CA LEU A 37 -10.19 -13.29 8.58
C LEU A 37 -9.10 -14.35 8.60
N ARG A 38 -9.45 -15.53 8.10
CA ARG A 38 -8.55 -16.67 8.01
C ARG A 38 -8.39 -17.11 6.57
N THR A 39 -7.15 -17.17 6.08
CA THR A 39 -6.90 -17.72 4.74
C THR A 39 -7.36 -19.17 4.66
N GLY A 40 -7.91 -19.62 3.53
CA GLY A 40 -8.43 -20.98 3.34
C GLY A 40 -9.81 -21.26 3.98
N ILE A 41 -10.26 -20.49 4.97
CA ILE A 41 -11.60 -20.67 5.57
C ILE A 41 -12.53 -19.51 5.24
N SER A 42 -12.07 -18.27 5.44
CA SER A 42 -12.96 -17.13 5.36
C SER A 42 -13.52 -16.95 3.97
N THR A 43 -14.80 -16.60 3.91
CA THR A 43 -15.52 -16.44 2.64
C THR A 43 -15.62 -14.98 2.24
N THR A 44 -15.94 -14.72 0.98
CA THR A 44 -16.28 -13.37 0.50
C THR A 44 -17.42 -12.74 1.32
N ALA A 45 -18.43 -13.52 1.69
CA ALA A 45 -19.56 -13.06 2.50
C ALA A 45 -19.13 -12.66 3.93
N GLU A 46 -18.27 -13.47 4.56
CA GLU A 46 -17.72 -13.16 5.88
C GLU A 46 -16.87 -11.88 5.84
N ALA A 47 -16.00 -11.74 4.82
CA ALA A 47 -15.19 -10.55 4.64
C ALA A 47 -16.05 -9.29 4.45
N ARG A 48 -17.13 -9.36 3.66
CA ARG A 48 -18.07 -8.25 3.48
C ARG A 48 -18.87 -7.95 4.74
N SER A 49 -19.23 -8.96 5.54
CA SER A 49 -19.89 -8.75 6.82
C SER A 49 -18.98 -8.08 7.85
N LEU A 50 -17.68 -8.38 7.82
CA LEU A 50 -16.71 -7.84 8.76
C LEU A 50 -16.17 -6.47 8.36
N LEU A 51 -15.97 -6.24 7.06
CA LEU A 51 -15.31 -5.04 6.51
C LEU A 51 -16.27 -4.07 5.82
N GLY A 52 -17.52 -4.48 5.57
CA GLY A 52 -18.46 -3.76 4.74
C GLY A 52 -18.23 -3.99 3.25
N GLU A 53 -18.90 -3.21 2.41
CA GLU A 53 -18.77 -3.32 0.95
C GLU A 53 -17.40 -2.85 0.46
N PRO A 54 -16.75 -3.59 -0.46
CA PRO A 54 -15.50 -3.18 -1.05
C PRO A 54 -15.67 -1.90 -1.88
N HIS A 55 -14.61 -1.11 -1.99
CA HIS A 55 -14.56 0.01 -2.91
C HIS A 55 -14.57 -0.47 -4.38
N GLN A 56 -13.85 -1.54 -4.65
CA GLN A 56 -13.74 -2.11 -5.99
C GLN A 56 -13.58 -3.64 -5.92
N VAL A 57 -14.12 -4.32 -6.93
CA VAL A 57 -13.94 -5.75 -7.15
C VAL A 57 -13.31 -5.95 -8.52
N GLN A 58 -12.25 -6.74 -8.61
CA GLN A 58 -11.60 -7.09 -9.86
C GLN A 58 -11.48 -8.60 -9.97
N THR A 59 -11.89 -9.18 -11.09
CA THR A 59 -11.68 -10.61 -11.35
C THR A 59 -10.58 -10.74 -12.39
N ASN A 60 -9.55 -11.53 -12.07
CA ASN A 60 -8.46 -11.79 -13.00
C ASN A 60 -8.81 -12.95 -13.96
N GLN A 61 -7.96 -13.17 -14.95
CA GLN A 61 -8.20 -14.20 -15.98
C GLN A 61 -8.10 -15.65 -15.45
N PHE A 62 -7.56 -15.83 -14.24
CA PHE A 62 -7.46 -17.11 -13.55
C PHE A 62 -8.65 -17.41 -12.63
N GLY A 63 -9.69 -16.55 -12.63
CA GLY A 63 -10.88 -16.70 -11.80
C GLY A 63 -10.70 -16.27 -10.34
N GLU A 64 -9.53 -15.75 -9.98
CA GLU A 64 -9.30 -15.14 -8.66
C GLU A 64 -9.91 -13.74 -8.65
N THR A 65 -10.67 -13.44 -7.59
CA THR A 65 -11.36 -12.17 -7.43
C THR A 65 -10.71 -11.37 -6.30
N TRP A 66 -10.25 -10.16 -6.62
CA TRP A 66 -9.70 -9.19 -5.69
C TRP A 66 -10.79 -8.25 -5.20
N TYR A 67 -11.00 -8.27 -3.89
CA TYR A 67 -11.85 -7.30 -3.21
C TYR A 67 -10.95 -6.24 -2.59
N ILE A 68 -11.18 -4.99 -2.97
CA ILE A 68 -10.36 -3.84 -2.63
C ILE A 68 -11.17 -2.96 -1.68
N TRP A 69 -10.78 -2.93 -0.42
CA TRP A 69 -11.21 -1.91 0.53
C TRP A 69 -10.15 -0.83 0.57
N GLN A 70 -10.54 0.42 0.28
CA GLN A 70 -9.63 1.55 0.39
C GLN A 70 -10.35 2.72 1.04
N TYR A 71 -9.61 3.42 1.89
CA TYR A 71 -10.00 4.68 2.47
C TYR A 71 -8.78 5.60 2.51
N ILE A 72 -8.81 6.65 1.70
CA ILE A 72 -7.79 7.70 1.71
C ILE A 72 -8.51 8.99 2.04
N ARG A 73 -8.11 9.65 3.12
CA ARG A 73 -8.57 10.99 3.47
C ARG A 73 -7.36 11.89 3.55
N SER A 74 -7.38 12.96 2.78
CA SER A 74 -6.39 14.03 2.86
C SER A 74 -7.10 15.32 3.24
N ASP A 75 -6.71 15.90 4.37
CA ASP A 75 -7.14 17.22 4.78
C ASP A 75 -5.98 18.20 4.60
N ALA A 76 -6.27 19.33 3.96
CA ALA A 76 -5.34 20.42 3.78
C ALA A 76 -5.94 21.68 4.41
N THR A 77 -5.22 22.25 5.37
CA THR A 77 -5.59 23.51 6.03
C THR A 77 -4.56 24.57 5.65
N ALA A 78 -5.02 25.59 4.92
CA ALA A 78 -4.19 26.73 4.54
C ALA A 78 -4.11 27.74 5.70
N GLY A 79 -2.90 28.00 6.20
CA GLY A 79 -2.58 29.10 7.09
C GLY A 79 -1.93 30.27 6.34
N LEU A 80 -1.79 31.42 7.00
CA LEU A 80 -1.23 32.64 6.39
C LEU A 80 0.24 32.51 5.95
N VAL A 81 0.97 31.54 6.52
CA VAL A 81 2.42 31.32 6.29
C VAL A 81 2.78 29.90 5.89
N SER A 82 1.86 28.94 6.04
CA SER A 82 2.12 27.53 5.76
C SER A 82 0.82 26.75 5.55
N THR A 83 0.90 25.68 4.77
CA THR A 83 -0.20 24.73 4.54
C THR A 83 0.10 23.45 5.31
N ASN A 84 -0.81 23.06 6.20
CA ASN A 84 -0.73 21.76 6.87
C ASN A 84 -1.52 20.74 6.04
N VAL A 85 -0.91 19.60 5.75
CA VAL A 85 -1.56 18.48 5.03
C VAL A 85 -1.43 17.23 5.89
N GLN A 86 -2.57 16.66 6.28
CA GLN A 86 -2.64 15.39 6.96
C GLN A 86 -3.27 14.36 6.01
N THR A 87 -2.67 13.17 5.91
CA THR A 87 -3.20 12.08 5.09
C THR A 87 -3.34 10.82 5.91
N SER A 88 -4.57 10.32 5.97
CA SER A 88 -4.90 9.00 6.49
C SER A 88 -5.13 8.05 5.32
N HIS A 89 -4.44 6.91 5.31
CA HIS A 89 -4.56 5.91 4.26
C HIS A 89 -4.74 4.53 4.88
N GLN A 90 -5.82 3.84 4.52
CA GLN A 90 -6.06 2.44 4.86
C GLN A 90 -6.43 1.69 3.59
N GLN A 91 -5.78 0.55 3.33
CA GLN A 91 -6.08 -0.27 2.17
C GLN A 91 -5.92 -1.75 2.49
N ALA A 92 -6.89 -2.55 2.04
CA ALA A 92 -6.84 -4.00 2.07
C ALA A 92 -7.27 -4.56 0.71
N ILE A 93 -6.34 -5.24 0.04
CA ILE A 93 -6.63 -6.01 -1.18
C ILE A 93 -6.60 -7.48 -0.81
N LEU A 94 -7.78 -8.11 -0.81
CA LEU A 94 -7.94 -9.52 -0.46
C LEU A 94 -8.29 -10.31 -1.71
N ALA A 95 -7.55 -11.39 -1.95
CA ALA A 95 -7.77 -12.28 -3.08
C ALA A 95 -8.57 -13.50 -2.65
N PHE A 96 -9.65 -13.76 -3.37
CA PHE A 96 -10.53 -14.89 -3.18
C PHE A 96 -10.47 -15.83 -4.37
N GLY A 97 -10.49 -17.13 -4.09
CA GLY A 97 -10.52 -18.16 -5.12
C GLY A 97 -11.88 -18.24 -5.83
N PRO A 98 -11.95 -19.03 -6.91
CA PRO A 98 -13.21 -19.29 -7.60
C PRO A 98 -14.24 -20.02 -6.71
N ASP A 99 -13.78 -20.66 -5.64
CA ASP A 99 -14.57 -21.27 -4.58
C ASP A 99 -15.11 -20.25 -3.55
N GLY A 100 -14.77 -18.97 -3.69
CA GLY A 100 -15.22 -17.88 -2.82
C GLY A 100 -14.48 -17.82 -1.48
N ARG A 101 -13.37 -18.55 -1.32
CA ARG A 101 -12.57 -18.54 -0.09
C ARG A 101 -11.36 -17.61 -0.19
N LEU A 102 -10.98 -17.01 0.93
CA LEU A 102 -9.85 -16.12 1.04
C LEU A 102 -8.56 -16.90 0.77
N LEU A 103 -7.84 -16.57 -0.29
CA LEU A 103 -6.54 -17.18 -0.59
C LEU A 103 -5.43 -16.45 0.17
N ARG A 104 -5.37 -15.12 0.01
CA ARG A 104 -4.31 -14.28 0.58
C ARG A 104 -4.71 -12.81 0.65
N ALA A 105 -4.02 -12.05 1.49
CA ALA A 105 -3.95 -10.60 1.35
C ALA A 105 -2.86 -10.25 0.33
N GLN A 106 -3.21 -9.54 -0.74
CA GLN A 106 -2.26 -9.11 -1.78
C GLN A 106 -1.47 -7.90 -1.31
N GLN A 107 -2.16 -6.92 -0.74
CA GLN A 107 -1.58 -5.66 -0.33
C GLN A 107 -2.36 -5.08 0.85
N LEU A 108 -1.63 -4.64 1.87
CA LEU A 108 -2.18 -4.04 3.08
C LEU A 108 -1.44 -2.73 3.35
N ILE A 109 -2.16 -1.67 3.63
CA ILE A 109 -1.61 -0.36 4.01
C ILE A 109 -2.32 0.08 5.27
N ASN A 110 -1.58 0.22 6.39
CA ASN A 110 -2.11 0.55 7.72
C ASN A 110 -3.30 -0.35 8.14
N VAL A 111 -3.23 -1.63 7.78
CA VAL A 111 -4.23 -2.66 8.04
C VAL A 111 -3.50 -3.94 8.50
N PRO A 112 -3.94 -4.62 9.56
CA PRO A 112 -3.31 -5.87 10.01
C PRO A 112 -3.54 -7.02 9.03
N ALA A 113 -2.63 -7.98 9.01
CA ALA A 113 -2.74 -9.16 8.16
C ALA A 113 -3.81 -10.14 8.67
N PRO A 114 -4.49 -10.87 7.77
CA PRO A 114 -5.36 -11.98 8.14
C PRO A 114 -4.54 -13.14 8.71
N ILE A 115 -5.20 -13.99 9.50
CA ILE A 115 -4.58 -15.18 10.08
C ILE A 115 -4.31 -16.17 8.95
N ALA A 116 -3.03 -16.41 8.67
CA ALA A 116 -2.63 -17.48 7.77
C ALA A 116 -2.97 -18.82 8.40
N GLN A 117 -3.71 -19.66 7.68
CA GLN A 117 -3.79 -21.07 8.04
C GLN A 117 -2.49 -21.74 7.64
N ALA A 118 -1.69 -22.12 8.64
CA ALA A 118 -0.71 -23.16 8.43
C ALA A 118 -1.46 -24.39 7.89
N PRO A 119 -1.01 -25.01 6.79
CA PRO A 119 -1.55 -26.30 6.41
C PRO A 119 -1.43 -27.22 7.62
N ALA A 120 -2.54 -27.86 8.02
CA ALA A 120 -2.50 -28.87 9.05
C ALA A 120 -1.47 -29.92 8.60
N GLN A 121 -0.37 -30.03 9.34
CA GLN A 121 0.88 -30.73 9.02
C GLN A 121 1.93 -29.93 8.23
N ALA A 122 2.42 -28.83 8.80
CA ALA A 122 3.87 -28.63 8.80
C ALA A 122 4.42 -29.30 10.06
N VAL A 123 5.06 -30.47 9.88
CA VAL A 123 6.06 -30.97 10.83
C VAL A 123 6.98 -29.81 11.24
N PRO A 124 7.52 -29.79 12.47
CA PRO A 124 8.43 -28.72 12.88
C PRO A 124 9.58 -28.68 11.87
N ALA A 125 9.58 -27.64 11.03
CA ALA A 125 10.73 -27.31 10.23
C ALA A 125 11.80 -26.87 11.23
N THR A 126 12.61 -27.83 11.67
CA THR A 126 14.01 -27.55 11.96
C THR A 126 14.50 -26.63 10.85
N SER A 127 14.93 -25.44 11.22
CA SER A 127 15.52 -24.42 10.36
C SER A 127 16.66 -25.03 9.53
N ALA A 128 16.32 -25.54 8.36
CA ALA A 128 17.23 -25.88 7.29
C ALA A 128 16.61 -25.22 6.05
N GLN A 129 16.98 -23.96 5.82
CA GLN A 129 16.62 -23.19 4.65
C GLN A 129 17.45 -23.73 3.48
N PRO A 130 16.88 -24.46 2.51
CA PRO A 130 17.62 -24.92 1.35
C PRO A 130 17.53 -23.81 0.30
N GLY A 131 18.62 -23.04 0.19
CA GLY A 131 19.01 -22.28 -1.01
C GLY A 131 17.93 -21.50 -1.77
N ALA A 132 17.58 -20.31 -1.28
CA ALA A 132 17.25 -19.23 -2.22
C ALA A 132 18.57 -18.78 -2.84
N VAL A 133 18.91 -19.28 -4.02
CA VAL A 133 20.08 -18.82 -4.78
C VAL A 133 19.82 -17.36 -5.12
N LYS A 134 20.41 -16.42 -4.38
CA LYS A 134 20.38 -14.99 -4.74
C LYS A 134 20.97 -14.87 -6.14
N SER A 135 20.31 -14.16 -7.06
CA SER A 135 20.83 -13.98 -8.42
C SER A 135 22.19 -13.27 -8.38
N GLN A 136 23.09 -13.58 -9.32
CA GLN A 136 24.47 -13.08 -9.34
C GLN A 136 24.54 -11.54 -9.22
N GLU A 137 23.59 -10.85 -9.87
CA GLU A 137 23.44 -9.40 -9.83
C GLU A 137 23.10 -8.87 -8.42
N GLN A 138 22.19 -9.53 -7.71
CA GLN A 138 21.84 -9.14 -6.33
C GLN A 138 23.04 -9.29 -5.39
N GLN A 139 23.85 -10.34 -5.58
CA GLN A 139 25.04 -10.56 -4.75
C GLN A 139 26.09 -9.48 -4.99
N LEU A 140 26.25 -9.01 -6.23
CA LEU A 140 27.16 -7.91 -6.58
C LEU A 140 26.69 -6.56 -6.01
N GLN A 141 25.38 -6.31 -6.01
CA GLN A 141 24.81 -5.08 -5.46
C GLN A 141 24.95 -5.02 -3.93
N GLU A 142 24.75 -6.15 -3.25
CA GLU A 142 24.96 -6.28 -1.80
C GLU A 142 26.44 -6.06 -1.43
N LEU A 143 27.38 -6.53 -2.26
CA LEU A 143 28.81 -6.27 -2.09
C LEU A 143 29.18 -4.80 -2.21
N GLN A 144 28.57 -4.06 -3.13
CA GLN A 144 28.82 -2.63 -3.31
C GLN A 144 28.17 -1.79 -2.20
N SER A 145 27.02 -2.23 -1.69
CA SER A 145 26.24 -1.48 -0.70
C SER A 145 26.75 -1.69 0.73
N THR A 146 27.50 -2.76 0.99
CA THR A 146 28.04 -3.06 2.32
C THR A 146 29.42 -2.43 2.48
N PRO A 147 29.66 -1.59 3.49
CA PRO A 147 30.98 -1.02 3.76
C PRO A 147 31.94 -2.12 4.26
N MET A 148 32.70 -2.71 3.33
CA MET A 148 33.69 -3.76 3.60
C MET A 148 35.09 -3.32 3.17
N SER A 149 36.11 -4.02 3.66
CA SER A 149 37.49 -3.81 3.21
C SER A 149 37.64 -4.22 1.74
N TYR A 150 38.56 -3.57 1.01
CA TYR A 150 38.81 -3.86 -0.40
C TYR A 150 39.23 -5.33 -0.65
N GLU A 151 39.98 -5.92 0.29
CA GLU A 151 40.42 -7.31 0.21
C GLU A 151 39.25 -8.30 0.32
N GLU A 152 38.30 -8.05 1.23
CA GLU A 152 37.09 -8.87 1.36
C GLU A 152 36.16 -8.71 0.16
N TYR A 153 36.05 -7.50 -0.38
CA TYR A 153 35.31 -7.25 -1.62
C TYR A 153 35.89 -8.09 -2.77
N GLN A 154 37.20 -8.07 -2.98
CA GLN A 154 37.85 -8.85 -4.04
C GLN A 154 37.72 -10.36 -3.86
N ARG A 155 37.75 -10.86 -2.62
CA ARG A 155 37.54 -12.28 -2.32
C ARG A 155 36.12 -12.70 -2.72
N ARG A 156 35.10 -11.97 -2.24
CA ARG A 156 33.70 -12.30 -2.51
C ARG A 156 33.33 -12.11 -3.98
N TYR A 157 33.88 -11.09 -4.63
CA TYR A 157 33.69 -10.88 -6.06
C TYR A 157 34.19 -12.07 -6.89
N ARG A 158 35.33 -12.65 -6.53
CA ARG A 158 35.86 -13.87 -7.18
C ARG A 158 35.00 -15.11 -6.92
N GLU A 159 34.54 -15.28 -5.69
CA GLU A 159 33.62 -16.35 -5.30
C GLU A 159 32.30 -16.30 -6.11
N ILE A 160 31.79 -15.11 -6.40
CA ILE A 160 30.57 -14.90 -7.21
C ILE A 160 30.83 -15.09 -8.72
N MET A 161 32.02 -14.75 -9.19
CA MET A 161 32.42 -14.89 -10.60
C MET A 161 32.97 -16.28 -10.96
N GLY A 162 33.10 -17.18 -9.97
CA GLY A 162 33.45 -18.59 -10.17
C GLY A 162 34.89 -18.83 -10.63
N GLN A 163 35.86 -18.05 -10.13
CA GLN A 163 37.30 -18.23 -10.39
C GLN A 163 38.04 -18.76 -9.17
#